data_AF-A0A5N7C3Q5-F1
#
_entry.id   AF-A0A5N7C3Q5-F1
#
_cell.length_a   1.000
_cell.length_b   1.000
_cell.length_c   1.000
_cell.angle_alpha   90.00
_cell.angle_beta   90.00
_cell.angle_gamma   90.00
#
_symmetry.space_group_name_H-M   'P 1'
#
loop_
_entity.id
_entity.type
_entity.pdbx_description
1 polymer ?
#
loop_
_entity_poly.entity_id
_entity_poly.type
_entity_poly.pdbx_seq_one_letter_code
_entity_poly.pdbx_strand_id
1 'polypeptide(L)'
;MLTRSKAPPSEQADSEESSKLPPTAEKPSKTFILPSAASDEARFLQLPNPQTGDLNRYYFCPKLGVYEFTVIASPSQSPRSILFTPKSYTPAPGEKGQEPTTGSITKLAQLLVATPIDVIFFLVPLLCSTSSQAKGLFQPLDDIIDSQDDISKHLRHVLYNETFKDTLQARVEAICDSVEAGDEKMFRFSEAKFLKELVAKAERMVAQGLPASMEERFIRQALATPLMSVKREDTTTNGVSTNSNEGEGESQDSKETPATTASSTSASTPSGQSTPATEVSPEDPGASDNVARLLRISTALSFMKDSYLSAALRTKVDELLTSVDSPIDFKPMHDHLKRVAELRAEALASRSLGDFSRKRDADDDEGAEARAEKKRRKEEEEKKKKVGESRGVRDLKKVNTIGMKKMSAFFAKAAPKKNS
;
A
#
# COMPACT_ATOMS: atom_id res chain seq x y z
N MET A 1 -62.38 34.95 4.22
CA MET A 1 -61.94 36.31 4.59
C MET A 1 -62.55 36.62 5.94
N LEU A 2 -61.91 37.08 7.00
CA LEU A 2 -60.58 37.63 7.30
C LEU A 2 -60.43 37.45 8.85
N THR A 3 -59.34 36.88 9.37
CA THR A 3 -58.29 37.57 10.17
C THR A 3 -58.81 38.36 11.40
N ARG A 4 -58.22 38.38 12.60
CA ARG A 4 -56.89 38.05 13.13
C ARG A 4 -56.92 38.46 14.60
N SER A 5 -56.23 37.75 15.49
CA SER A 5 -55.90 38.29 16.81
C SER A 5 -54.52 37.80 17.27
N LYS A 6 -53.66 38.77 17.60
CA LYS A 6 -52.30 38.69 18.15
C LYS A 6 -52.22 39.86 19.14
N ALA A 7 -51.64 39.84 20.33
CA ALA A 7 -51.20 38.87 21.35
C ALA A 7 -51.04 39.72 22.65
N PRO A 8 -50.83 39.12 23.84
CA PRO A 8 -49.63 39.54 24.61
C PRO A 8 -48.87 38.36 25.28
N PRO A 9 -47.69 38.61 25.90
CA PRO A 9 -46.55 37.69 25.86
C PRO A 9 -46.17 36.98 27.19
N SER A 10 -45.45 35.87 27.00
CA SER A 10 -44.37 35.23 27.80
C SER A 10 -44.48 35.06 29.31
N GLU A 11 -44.62 33.80 29.73
CA GLU A 11 -43.95 33.24 30.91
C GLU A 11 -43.10 32.04 30.49
N GLN A 12 -41.88 31.99 31.02
CA GLN A 12 -40.83 31.02 30.74
C GLN A 12 -41.17 29.67 31.38
N ALA A 13 -40.89 28.57 30.67
CA ALA A 13 -40.83 27.23 31.23
C ALA A 13 -39.46 26.63 30.93
N ASP A 14 -38.96 25.90 31.93
CA ASP A 14 -37.58 25.54 32.20
C ASP A 14 -36.84 24.68 31.16
N SER A 15 -35.52 24.81 31.29
CA SER A 15 -34.41 24.26 30.54
C SER A 15 -34.40 22.74 30.33
N GLU A 16 -34.10 22.36 29.10
CA GLU A 16 -33.72 21.03 28.63
C GLU A 16 -32.50 20.47 29.38
N GLU A 17 -32.61 19.25 29.90
CA GLU A 17 -31.49 18.46 30.43
C GLU A 17 -30.48 18.17 29.30
N SER A 18 -29.35 18.87 29.30
CA SER A 18 -28.22 18.54 28.45
C SER A 18 -27.61 17.21 28.89
N SER A 19 -27.72 16.17 28.07
CA SER A 19 -27.02 14.89 28.28
C SER A 19 -25.50 15.13 28.32
N LYS A 20 -24.91 15.06 29.52
CA LYS A 20 -23.48 15.29 29.73
C LYS A 20 -22.68 14.14 29.09
N LEU A 21 -21.83 14.46 28.11
CA LEU A 21 -20.90 13.51 27.50
C LEU A 21 -19.97 12.92 28.58
N PRO A 22 -19.65 11.62 28.51
CA PRO A 22 -18.74 11.00 29.47
C PRO A 22 -17.34 11.62 29.37
N PRO A 23 -16.60 11.69 30.49
CA PRO A 23 -15.28 12.30 30.52
C PRO A 23 -14.33 11.60 29.55
N THR A 24 -13.53 12.39 28.82
CA THR A 24 -12.41 11.86 28.04
C THR A 24 -11.38 11.30 29.02
N ALA A 25 -10.94 10.06 28.84
CA ALA A 25 -9.97 9.45 29.74
C ALA A 25 -8.66 10.27 29.79
N GLU A 26 -8.20 10.62 30.99
CA GLU A 26 -6.93 11.34 31.21
C GLU A 26 -5.70 10.52 30.79
N LYS A 27 -5.83 9.19 30.67
CA LYS A 27 -4.81 8.27 30.15
C LYS A 27 -5.28 7.72 28.79
N PRO A 28 -4.47 7.82 27.72
CA PRO A 28 -4.84 7.24 26.44
C PRO A 28 -4.91 5.71 26.55
N SER A 29 -6.12 5.17 26.56
CA SER A 29 -6.35 3.73 26.47
C SER A 29 -6.12 3.28 25.03
N LYS A 30 -5.25 2.28 24.87
CA LYS A 30 -5.00 1.60 23.60
C LYS A 30 -5.66 0.23 23.63
N THR A 31 -6.26 -0.16 22.51
CA THR A 31 -6.89 -1.48 22.36
C THR A 31 -5.90 -2.45 21.70
N PHE A 32 -5.67 -3.59 22.34
CA PHE A 32 -4.79 -4.63 21.83
C PHE A 32 -5.58 -5.92 21.57
N ILE A 33 -5.26 -6.60 20.47
CA ILE A 33 -5.60 -8.01 20.26
C ILE A 33 -4.32 -8.81 20.47
N LEU A 34 -4.30 -9.62 21.53
CA LEU A 34 -3.17 -10.45 21.91
C LEU A 34 -3.47 -11.94 21.69
N PRO A 35 -2.45 -12.79 21.52
CA PRO A 35 -2.62 -14.23 21.42
C PRO A 35 -3.27 -14.79 22.69
N SER A 36 -4.30 -15.63 22.54
CA SER A 36 -5.03 -16.22 23.67
C SER A 36 -4.21 -17.25 24.44
N ALA A 37 -3.27 -17.92 23.78
CA ALA A 37 -2.39 -18.94 24.36
C ALA A 37 -1.10 -18.34 24.96
N ALA A 38 -1.03 -17.01 25.17
CA ALA A 38 0.15 -16.38 25.70
C ALA A 38 0.44 -16.83 27.15
N SER A 39 1.73 -16.98 27.46
CA SER A 39 2.21 -17.34 28.79
C SER A 39 2.13 -16.14 29.75
N ASP A 40 2.10 -16.40 31.06
CA ASP A 40 2.20 -15.36 32.10
C ASP A 40 3.54 -14.60 32.07
N GLU A 41 4.55 -15.17 31.40
CA GLU A 41 5.85 -14.55 31.15
C GLU A 41 5.85 -13.63 29.93
N ALA A 42 4.72 -13.48 29.22
CA ALA A 42 4.68 -12.63 28.05
C ALA A 42 4.82 -11.14 28.42
N ARG A 43 5.64 -10.40 27.68
CA ARG A 43 5.99 -9.01 27.97
C ARG A 43 5.94 -8.14 26.72
N PHE A 44 5.62 -6.87 26.91
CA PHE A 44 5.86 -5.85 25.90
C PHE A 44 7.33 -5.46 25.94
N LEU A 45 7.98 -5.47 24.79
CA LEU A 45 9.40 -5.16 24.64
C LEU A 45 9.59 -4.08 23.59
N GLN A 46 10.76 -3.43 23.61
CA GLN A 46 11.22 -2.56 22.53
C GLN A 46 12.38 -3.22 21.81
N LEU A 47 12.19 -3.57 20.54
CA LEU A 47 13.20 -4.22 19.71
C LEU A 47 13.51 -3.33 18.50
N PRO A 48 14.73 -3.37 17.94
CA PRO A 48 15.04 -2.67 16.70
C PRO A 48 14.23 -3.28 15.54
N ASN A 49 13.67 -2.44 14.68
CA ASN A 49 13.01 -2.88 13.46
C ASN A 49 14.03 -3.59 12.55
N PRO A 50 13.79 -4.84 12.11
CA PRO A 50 14.68 -5.55 11.20
C PRO A 50 15.07 -4.79 9.92
N GLN A 51 14.15 -3.96 9.40
CA GLN A 51 14.37 -3.16 8.20
C GLN A 51 15.17 -1.89 8.47
N THR A 52 14.79 -1.11 9.48
CA THR A 52 15.28 0.27 9.68
C THR A 52 16.26 0.41 10.85
N GLY A 53 16.28 -0.53 11.78
CA GLY A 53 17.01 -0.46 13.04
C GLY A 53 16.32 0.35 14.14
N ASP A 54 15.24 1.08 13.82
CA ASP A 54 14.55 1.94 14.79
C ASP A 54 13.83 1.12 15.88
N LEU A 55 13.88 1.60 17.12
CA LEU A 55 13.21 0.92 18.23
C LEU A 55 11.69 0.99 18.12
N ASN A 56 11.06 -0.17 17.96
CA ASN A 56 9.62 -0.35 17.91
C ASN A 56 9.12 -1.25 19.04
N ARG A 57 7.81 -1.17 19.34
CA ARG A 57 7.18 -2.02 20.36
C ARG A 57 6.79 -3.37 19.76
N TYR A 58 7.13 -4.43 20.47
CA TYR A 58 6.79 -5.82 20.15
C TYR A 58 6.18 -6.48 21.39
N TYR A 59 5.54 -7.62 21.18
CA TYR A 59 5.07 -8.50 22.23
C TYR A 59 5.83 -9.82 22.14
N PHE A 60 6.45 -10.23 23.23
CA PHE A 60 7.22 -11.46 23.30
C PHE A 60 6.57 -12.41 24.28
N CYS A 61 6.37 -13.65 23.85
CA CYS A 61 5.95 -14.74 24.70
C CYS A 61 6.97 -15.88 24.52
N PRO A 62 7.68 -16.31 25.57
CA PRO A 62 8.74 -17.31 25.42
C PRO A 62 8.30 -18.62 24.75
N LYS A 63 7.04 -19.03 24.96
CA LYS A 63 6.45 -20.22 24.33
C LYS A 63 5.99 -20.04 22.88
N LEU A 64 5.63 -18.82 22.49
CA LEU A 64 4.98 -18.55 21.19
C LEU A 64 5.88 -17.76 20.22
N GLY A 65 6.91 -17.09 20.73
CA GLY A 65 7.82 -16.24 19.98
C GLY A 65 7.48 -14.76 20.04
N VAL A 66 7.90 -14.04 19.01
CA VAL A 66 7.82 -12.59 18.90
C VAL A 66 6.63 -12.19 18.04
N TYR A 67 5.95 -11.12 18.43
CA TYR A 67 4.80 -10.54 17.74
C TYR A 67 5.03 -9.05 17.51
N GLU A 68 4.79 -8.61 16.29
CA GLU A 68 4.74 -7.20 15.93
C GLU A 68 3.30 -6.65 16.06
N PHE A 69 3.17 -5.33 16.15
CA PHE A 69 1.84 -4.71 16.21
C PHE A 69 1.44 -4.10 14.88
N THR A 70 0.48 -4.76 14.21
CA THR A 70 -0.20 -4.17 13.06
C THR A 70 -1.30 -3.24 13.55
N VAL A 71 -1.27 -1.99 13.08
CA VAL A 71 -2.23 -0.96 13.45
C VAL A 71 -3.41 -0.96 12.49
N ILE A 72 -4.60 -1.28 12.98
CA ILE A 72 -5.86 -1.09 12.27
C ILE A 72 -6.48 0.21 12.79
N ALA A 73 -6.54 1.21 11.93
CA ALA A 73 -7.11 2.52 12.24
C ALA A 73 -8.14 2.92 11.19
N SER A 74 -9.10 3.76 11.60
CA SER A 74 -10.10 4.28 10.67
C SER A 74 -9.48 5.29 9.71
N PRO A 75 -9.88 5.30 8.42
CA PRO A 75 -9.47 6.34 7.49
C PRO A 75 -9.82 7.73 8.03
N SER A 76 -8.99 8.73 7.74
CA SER A 76 -9.23 10.12 8.16
C SER A 76 -10.56 10.69 7.65
N GLN A 77 -11.06 10.18 6.52
CA GLN A 77 -12.32 10.57 5.91
C GLN A 77 -13.57 9.98 6.62
N SER A 78 -13.38 8.97 7.46
CA SER A 78 -14.47 8.31 8.20
C SER A 78 -14.06 8.08 9.66
N PRO A 79 -14.08 9.12 10.51
CA PRO A 79 -13.60 9.03 11.88
C PRO A 79 -14.45 8.07 12.71
N ARG A 80 -13.80 7.25 13.53
CA ARG A 80 -14.46 6.35 14.49
C ARG A 80 -13.80 6.47 15.86
N SER A 81 -14.59 6.25 16.90
CA SER A 81 -14.18 6.22 18.31
C SER A 81 -14.54 4.89 18.96
N ILE A 82 -13.89 4.55 20.08
CA ILE A 82 -14.21 3.35 20.88
C ILE A 82 -14.76 3.80 22.23
N LEU A 83 -15.90 3.22 22.64
CA LEU A 83 -16.45 3.35 23.98
C LEU A 83 -16.08 2.09 24.78
N PHE A 84 -15.35 2.27 25.87
CA PHE A 84 -15.07 1.24 26.85
C PHE A 84 -16.11 1.32 27.96
N THR A 85 -16.89 0.25 28.10
CA THR A 85 -17.83 0.10 29.20
C THR A 85 -17.29 -0.93 30.18
N PRO A 86 -17.44 -0.70 31.50
CA PRO A 86 -17.13 -1.74 32.46
C PRO A 86 -18.12 -2.90 32.29
N LYS A 87 -17.63 -4.11 32.49
CA LYS A 87 -18.48 -5.29 32.53
C LYS A 87 -19.35 -5.17 33.78
N SER A 88 -20.67 -5.28 33.65
CA SER A 88 -21.59 -5.23 34.78
C SER A 88 -21.25 -6.37 35.75
N TYR A 89 -20.65 -6.03 36.90
CA TYR A 89 -20.44 -6.99 37.98
C TYR A 89 -21.77 -7.15 38.70
N THR A 90 -22.35 -8.36 38.69
CA THR A 90 -23.40 -8.74 39.64
C THR A 90 -22.70 -9.13 40.94
N PRO A 91 -22.76 -8.31 42.00
CA PRO A 91 -22.08 -8.64 43.25
C PRO A 91 -22.68 -9.90 43.86
N ALA A 92 -21.81 -10.78 44.38
CA ALA A 92 -22.24 -11.87 45.24
C ALA A 92 -22.89 -11.28 46.52
N PRO A 93 -23.86 -11.98 47.13
CA PRO A 93 -24.56 -11.45 48.31
C PRO A 93 -23.57 -11.29 49.47
N GLY A 94 -23.17 -10.06 49.78
CA GLY A 94 -22.30 -9.72 50.92
C GLY A 94 -21.12 -8.78 50.61
N GLU A 95 -20.77 -8.53 49.34
CA GLU A 95 -19.73 -7.56 48.99
C GLU A 95 -20.30 -6.13 48.97
N LYS A 96 -19.70 -5.21 49.74
CA LYS A 96 -20.04 -3.78 49.69
C LYS A 96 -19.73 -3.25 48.28
N GLY A 97 -20.77 -2.78 47.59
CA GLY A 97 -20.73 -2.33 46.21
C GLY A 97 -19.60 -1.34 45.94
N GLN A 98 -18.72 -1.71 45.02
CA GLN A 98 -17.77 -0.80 44.39
C GLN A 98 -18.55 0.23 43.56
N GLU A 99 -18.16 1.51 43.61
CA GLU A 99 -18.80 2.57 42.82
C GLU A 99 -18.92 2.19 41.33
N PRO A 100 -19.98 2.61 40.63
CA PRO A 100 -20.15 2.34 39.22
C PRO A 100 -18.95 2.92 38.45
N THR A 101 -18.12 2.04 37.91
CA THR A 101 -17.00 2.43 37.08
C THR A 101 -17.56 3.20 35.87
N THR A 102 -17.14 4.45 35.69
CA THR A 102 -17.60 5.27 34.57
C THR A 102 -16.93 4.78 33.28
N GLY A 103 -17.72 4.54 32.24
CA GLY A 103 -17.20 4.22 30.91
C GLY A 103 -16.30 5.33 30.37
N SER A 104 -15.38 4.98 29.46
CA SER A 104 -14.45 5.93 28.85
C SER A 104 -14.51 5.88 27.33
N ILE A 105 -14.28 7.01 26.66
CA ILE A 105 -14.24 7.09 25.19
C ILE A 105 -12.84 7.45 24.72
N THR A 106 -12.34 6.67 23.75
CA THR A 106 -11.14 7.01 22.99
C THR A 106 -11.53 7.55 21.62
N LYS A 107 -11.08 8.77 21.32
CA LYS A 107 -11.38 9.50 20.08
C LYS A 107 -10.85 8.78 18.83
N LEU A 108 -9.72 8.09 18.97
CA LEU A 108 -9.11 7.31 17.89
C LEU A 108 -9.47 5.84 18.07
N ALA A 109 -10.31 5.31 17.19
CA ALA A 109 -10.55 3.87 17.09
C ALA A 109 -9.33 3.17 16.46
N GLN A 110 -8.27 3.02 17.26
CA GLN A 110 -7.06 2.28 16.91
C GLN A 110 -7.08 0.92 17.59
N LEU A 111 -6.90 -0.13 16.79
CA LEU A 111 -6.77 -1.50 17.23
C LEU A 111 -5.38 -2.00 16.86
N LEU A 112 -4.58 -2.37 17.86
CA LEU A 112 -3.25 -2.92 17.65
C LEU A 112 -3.32 -4.43 17.72
N VAL A 113 -3.07 -5.10 16.60
CA VAL A 113 -3.13 -6.56 16.49
C VAL A 113 -1.73 -7.13 16.59
N ALA A 114 -1.50 -8.03 17.54
CA ALA A 114 -0.25 -8.77 17.67
C ALA A 114 -0.18 -9.85 16.58
N THR A 115 0.59 -9.60 15.54
CA THR A 115 0.84 -10.55 14.44
C THR A 115 2.19 -11.25 14.65
N PRO A 116 2.27 -12.58 14.50
CA PRO A 116 3.52 -13.30 14.74
C PRO A 116 4.57 -12.90 13.70
N ILE A 117 5.77 -12.58 14.18
CA ILE A 117 6.94 -12.29 13.34
C ILE A 117 8.01 -13.35 13.61
N ASP A 118 8.70 -13.78 12.56
CA ASP A 118 9.79 -14.74 12.71
C ASP A 118 11.04 -14.09 13.30
N VAL A 119 11.63 -14.72 14.32
CA VAL A 119 12.86 -14.27 14.95
C VAL A 119 14.05 -14.23 13.99
N ILE A 120 14.01 -14.98 12.87
CA ILE A 120 15.03 -14.92 11.82
C ILE A 120 15.33 -13.49 11.39
N PHE A 121 14.31 -12.63 11.26
CA PHE A 121 14.52 -11.25 10.80
C PHE A 121 15.33 -10.41 11.80
N PHE A 122 15.29 -10.74 13.09
CA PHE A 122 16.14 -10.11 14.12
C PHE A 122 17.53 -10.74 14.21
N LEU A 123 17.66 -12.03 13.84
CA LEU A 123 18.93 -12.75 13.83
C LEU A 123 19.82 -12.38 12.64
N VAL A 124 19.23 -12.17 11.45
CA VAL A 124 19.98 -11.93 10.21
C VAL A 124 20.93 -10.72 10.33
N PRO A 125 20.53 -9.56 10.88
CA PRO A 125 21.46 -8.44 11.08
C PRO A 125 22.65 -8.78 12.00
N LEU A 126 22.46 -9.68 12.97
CA LEU A 126 23.52 -10.11 13.89
C LEU A 126 24.48 -11.08 13.20
N LEU A 127 23.95 -12.00 12.39
CA LEU A 127 24.70 -13.05 11.71
C LEU A 127 25.41 -12.56 10.45
N CYS A 128 24.88 -11.56 9.76
CA CYS A 128 25.45 -10.98 8.53
C CYS A 128 26.57 -9.95 8.84
N SER A 129 27.36 -10.19 9.88
CA SER A 129 28.34 -9.25 10.43
C SER A 129 29.09 -8.46 9.34
N THR A 130 29.01 -7.14 9.42
CA THR A 130 29.67 -6.19 8.53
C THR A 130 31.17 -6.05 8.85
N SER A 131 31.59 -6.57 10.01
CA SER A 131 32.99 -6.63 10.44
C SER A 131 33.79 -7.55 9.53
N SER A 132 34.79 -6.98 8.87
CA SER A 132 35.68 -7.64 7.91
C SER A 132 36.53 -8.77 8.50
N GLN A 133 36.60 -8.93 9.82
CA GLN A 133 37.45 -9.95 10.46
C GLN A 133 36.76 -11.29 10.72
N ALA A 134 35.42 -11.33 10.72
CA ALA A 134 34.65 -12.56 11.03
C ALA A 134 33.90 -13.14 9.83
N LYS A 135 34.01 -12.54 8.64
CA LYS A 135 33.33 -13.03 7.43
C LYS A 135 33.83 -14.43 7.06
N GLY A 136 33.03 -15.44 7.42
CA GLY A 136 33.19 -16.82 6.99
C GLY A 136 33.72 -17.79 8.03
N LEU A 137 33.94 -17.36 9.28
CA LEU A 137 34.32 -18.25 10.38
C LEU A 137 33.08 -18.88 11.01
N PHE A 138 33.23 -20.11 11.50
CA PHE A 138 32.24 -20.81 12.30
C PHE A 138 32.40 -20.37 13.76
N GLN A 139 31.33 -19.85 14.37
CA GLN A 139 31.34 -19.33 15.74
C GLN A 139 30.11 -19.82 16.53
N PRO A 140 30.22 -19.99 17.86
CA PRO A 140 29.07 -20.30 18.71
C PRO A 140 28.03 -19.17 18.64
N LEU A 141 26.75 -19.52 18.81
CA LEU A 141 25.68 -18.51 18.78
C LEU A 141 25.85 -17.48 19.90
N ASP A 142 26.22 -17.94 21.10
CA ASP A 142 26.38 -17.07 22.26
C ASP A 142 27.54 -16.06 22.04
N ASP A 143 28.66 -16.49 21.45
CA ASP A 143 29.78 -15.61 21.07
C ASP A 143 29.39 -14.56 20.01
N ILE A 144 28.58 -14.95 19.02
CA ILE A 144 28.10 -14.00 18.00
C ILE A 144 27.25 -12.91 18.66
N ILE A 145 26.37 -13.29 19.59
CA ILE A 145 25.52 -12.35 20.34
C ILE A 145 26.36 -11.46 21.26
N ASP A 146 27.34 -12.04 21.95
CA ASP A 146 28.22 -11.34 22.89
C ASP A 146 29.21 -10.38 22.22
N SER A 147 29.62 -10.66 20.98
CA SER A 147 30.51 -9.80 20.21
C SER A 147 29.89 -8.46 19.79
N GLN A 148 28.58 -8.28 19.97
CA GLN A 148 27.82 -7.13 19.52
C GLN A 148 27.42 -6.24 20.71
N ASP A 149 28.25 -5.24 21.01
CA ASP A 149 28.04 -4.32 22.14
C ASP A 149 26.78 -3.45 22.01
N ASP A 150 26.31 -3.19 20.78
CA ASP A 150 25.19 -2.29 20.49
C ASP A 150 23.80 -2.95 20.57
N ILE A 151 23.70 -4.23 20.96
CA ILE A 151 22.42 -4.93 21.07
C ILE A 151 21.54 -4.31 22.17
N SER A 152 20.29 -3.99 21.82
CA SER A 152 19.32 -3.49 22.80
C SER A 152 19.10 -4.49 23.95
N LYS A 153 18.98 -3.98 25.18
CA LYS A 153 18.77 -4.82 26.38
C LYS A 153 17.59 -5.78 26.27
N HIS A 154 16.50 -5.34 25.62
CA HIS A 154 15.33 -6.19 25.40
C HIS A 154 15.57 -7.27 24.36
N LEU A 155 16.31 -6.98 23.28
CA LEU A 155 16.68 -8.01 22.32
C LEU A 155 17.59 -9.05 22.98
N ARG A 156 18.55 -8.61 23.79
CA ARG A 156 19.40 -9.50 24.58
C ARG A 156 18.59 -10.40 25.51
N HIS A 157 17.57 -9.84 26.17
CA HIS A 157 16.64 -10.63 27.00
C HIS A 157 15.86 -11.70 26.21
N VAL A 158 15.46 -11.42 24.96
CA VAL A 158 14.79 -12.41 24.10
C VAL A 158 15.76 -13.50 23.66
N LEU A 159 16.99 -13.15 23.29
CA LEU A 159 17.98 -14.09 22.76
C LEU A 159 18.52 -15.06 23.83
N TYR A 160 18.70 -14.61 25.08
CA TYR A 160 19.13 -15.45 26.21
C TYR A 160 17.97 -16.08 27.00
N ASN A 161 16.74 -16.06 26.48
CA ASN A 161 15.64 -16.72 27.16
C ASN A 161 15.75 -18.25 27.00
N GLU A 162 15.94 -18.97 28.11
CA GLU A 162 16.14 -20.42 28.12
C GLU A 162 15.03 -21.20 27.41
N THR A 163 13.77 -20.86 27.68
CA THR A 163 12.63 -21.57 27.06
C THR A 163 12.48 -21.31 25.56
N PHE A 164 13.05 -20.20 25.07
CA PHE A 164 13.02 -19.83 23.67
C PHE A 164 14.30 -20.25 22.92
N LYS A 165 15.35 -20.67 23.64
CA LYS A 165 16.68 -21.00 23.09
C LYS A 165 16.62 -22.10 22.03
N ASP A 166 15.85 -23.17 22.25
CA ASP A 166 15.70 -24.26 21.28
C ASP A 166 15.08 -23.78 19.96
N THR A 167 14.07 -22.91 20.07
CA THR A 167 13.44 -22.30 18.89
C THR A 167 14.46 -21.42 18.17
N LEU A 168 15.21 -20.60 18.91
CA LEU A 168 16.24 -19.74 18.35
C LEU A 168 17.30 -20.54 17.58
N GLN A 169 17.82 -21.61 18.19
CA GLN A 169 18.84 -22.46 17.61
C GLN A 169 18.35 -23.15 16.33
N ALA A 170 17.12 -23.68 16.34
CA ALA A 170 16.51 -24.27 15.14
C ALA A 170 16.34 -23.24 14.01
N ARG A 171 16.01 -21.98 14.34
CA ARG A 171 15.91 -20.90 13.35
C ARG A 171 17.29 -20.46 12.82
N VAL A 172 18.33 -20.45 13.66
CA VAL A 172 19.72 -20.16 13.22
C VAL A 172 20.22 -21.27 12.30
N GLU A 173 19.99 -22.54 12.63
CA GLU A 173 20.40 -23.69 11.80
C GLU A 173 19.72 -23.70 10.42
N ALA A 174 18.52 -23.15 10.31
CA ALA A 174 17.82 -23.01 9.03
C ALA A 174 18.49 -22.01 8.06
N ILE A 175 19.22 -21.01 8.58
CA ILE A 175 19.83 -19.92 7.78
C ILE A 175 21.36 -19.98 7.77
N CYS A 176 21.97 -20.74 8.68
CA CYS A 176 23.41 -20.90 8.81
C CYS A 176 23.86 -22.32 8.42
N ASP A 177 25.10 -22.45 7.98
CA ASP A 177 25.80 -23.73 8.01
C ASP A 177 26.18 -24.03 9.46
N SER A 178 25.86 -25.23 9.94
CA SER A 178 26.17 -25.70 11.28
C SER A 178 27.28 -26.76 11.21
N VAL A 179 28.23 -26.70 12.16
CA VAL A 179 29.26 -27.71 12.37
C VAL A 179 29.35 -27.98 13.87
N GLU A 180 29.43 -29.26 14.25
CA GLU A 180 29.64 -29.67 15.64
C GLU A 180 31.15 -29.68 15.94
N ALA A 181 31.58 -28.85 16.88
CA ALA A 181 32.98 -28.75 17.30
C ALA A 181 33.06 -28.99 18.81
N GLY A 182 33.27 -30.24 19.20
CA GLY A 182 33.23 -30.65 20.62
C GLY A 182 31.79 -30.68 21.13
N ASP A 183 31.53 -29.98 22.22
CA ASP A 183 30.20 -29.93 22.87
C ASP A 183 29.31 -28.78 22.36
N GLU A 184 29.82 -27.92 21.46
CA GLU A 184 29.12 -26.73 20.97
C GLU A 184 28.86 -26.78 19.46
N LYS A 185 27.72 -26.23 19.05
CA LYS A 185 27.38 -26.02 17.64
C LYS A 185 27.89 -24.67 17.18
N MET A 186 28.71 -24.71 16.14
CA MET A 186 29.25 -23.53 15.50
C MET A 186 28.43 -23.18 14.26
N PHE A 187 28.17 -21.90 14.05
CA PHE A 187 27.34 -21.39 12.97
C PHE A 187 28.12 -20.44 12.07
N ARG A 188 27.81 -20.53 10.77
CA ARG A 188 28.27 -19.58 9.75
C ARG A 188 27.09 -19.17 8.87
N PHE A 189 26.85 -17.87 8.72
CA PHE A 189 25.74 -17.37 7.89
C PHE A 189 25.86 -17.83 6.43
N SER A 190 24.78 -18.39 5.88
CA SER A 190 24.74 -18.91 4.52
C SER A 190 23.64 -18.20 3.73
N GLU A 191 24.05 -17.39 2.76
CA GLU A 191 23.10 -16.60 1.95
C GLU A 191 22.18 -17.51 1.13
N ALA A 192 22.69 -18.66 0.67
CA ALA A 192 21.91 -19.66 -0.06
C ALA A 192 20.83 -20.32 0.81
N LYS A 193 21.14 -20.69 2.05
CA LYS A 193 20.14 -21.24 2.99
C LYS A 193 19.10 -20.20 3.37
N PHE A 194 19.54 -18.97 3.62
CA PHE A 194 18.64 -17.86 3.90
C PHE A 194 17.65 -17.60 2.75
N LEU A 195 18.13 -17.61 1.50
CA LEU A 195 17.26 -17.48 0.34
C LEU A 195 16.24 -18.62 0.24
N LYS A 196 16.66 -19.87 0.48
CA LYS A 196 15.76 -21.03 0.50
C LYS A 196 14.67 -20.90 1.57
N GLU A 197 15.02 -20.44 2.77
CA GLU A 197 14.04 -20.20 3.85
C GLU A 197 13.07 -19.06 3.48
N LEU A 198 13.53 -17.97 2.87
CA LEU A 198 12.65 -16.90 2.37
C LEU A 198 11.68 -17.39 1.30
N VAL A 199 12.15 -18.24 0.39
CA VAL A 199 11.30 -18.85 -0.64
C VAL A 199 10.28 -19.79 -0.02
N ALA A 200 10.70 -20.66 0.91
CA ALA A 200 9.78 -21.54 1.63
C ALA A 200 8.73 -20.76 2.44
N LYS A 201 9.07 -19.59 2.96
CA LYS A 201 8.12 -18.66 3.60
C LYS A 201 7.14 -18.08 2.60
N ALA A 202 7.60 -17.62 1.44
CA ALA A 202 6.75 -17.11 0.38
C ALA A 202 5.76 -18.19 -0.09
N GLU A 203 6.22 -19.43 -0.29
CA GLU A 203 5.36 -20.55 -0.67
C GLU A 203 4.32 -20.85 0.41
N ARG A 204 4.68 -20.83 1.70
CA ARG A 204 3.71 -20.97 2.81
C ARG A 204 2.66 -19.86 2.81
N MET A 205 3.07 -18.61 2.58
CA MET A 205 2.14 -17.48 2.47
C MET A 205 1.16 -17.67 1.31
N VAL A 206 1.66 -18.14 0.16
CA VAL A 206 0.82 -18.41 -1.02
C VAL A 206 -0.13 -19.59 -0.79
N ALA A 207 0.33 -20.64 -0.10
CA ALA A 207 -0.50 -21.80 0.24
C ALA A 207 -1.64 -21.47 1.20
N GLN A 208 -1.44 -20.52 2.12
CA GLN A 208 -2.49 -20.01 3.01
C GLN A 208 -3.41 -18.99 2.32
N GLY A 209 -3.00 -18.48 1.16
CA GLY A 209 -3.71 -17.47 0.39
C GLY A 209 -3.25 -16.05 0.74
N LEU A 210 -3.07 -15.23 -0.29
CA LEU A 210 -2.84 -13.79 -0.12
C LEU A 210 -4.15 -13.07 0.24
N PRO A 211 -4.09 -11.93 0.94
CA PRO A 211 -5.27 -11.11 1.17
C PRO A 211 -5.99 -10.77 -0.15
N ALA A 212 -7.32 -10.80 -0.15
CA ALA A 212 -8.11 -10.59 -1.38
C ALA A 212 -7.79 -9.28 -2.10
N SER A 213 -7.47 -8.22 -1.36
CA SER A 213 -7.06 -6.93 -1.93
C SER A 213 -5.70 -7.00 -2.64
N MET A 214 -4.77 -7.82 -2.14
CA MET A 214 -3.48 -8.05 -2.79
C MET A 214 -3.63 -8.95 -4.02
N GLU A 215 -4.45 -10.00 -3.92
CA GLU A 215 -4.74 -10.90 -5.05
C GLU A 215 -5.37 -10.13 -6.22
N GLU A 216 -6.35 -9.27 -5.94
CA GLU A 216 -7.01 -8.47 -6.97
C GLU A 216 -6.03 -7.49 -7.64
N ARG A 217 -5.28 -6.73 -6.84
CA ARG A 217 -4.44 -5.63 -7.33
C ARG A 217 -3.14 -6.09 -7.98
N PHE A 218 -2.47 -7.09 -7.41
CA PHE A 218 -1.14 -7.49 -7.85
C PHE A 218 -1.15 -8.72 -8.76
N ILE A 219 -2.23 -9.51 -8.77
CA ILE A 219 -2.29 -10.73 -9.58
C ILE A 219 -3.37 -10.60 -10.65
N ARG A 220 -4.64 -10.45 -10.28
CA ARG A 220 -5.74 -10.40 -11.28
C ARG A 220 -5.60 -9.20 -12.20
N GLN A 221 -5.43 -7.99 -11.65
CA GLN A 221 -5.22 -6.79 -12.44
C GLN A 221 -3.93 -6.87 -13.27
N ALA A 222 -2.87 -7.49 -12.74
CA ALA A 222 -1.61 -7.61 -13.46
C ALA A 222 -1.71 -8.56 -14.66
N LEU A 223 -2.45 -9.67 -14.53
CA LEU A 223 -2.65 -10.67 -15.58
C LEU A 223 -3.80 -10.34 -16.54
N ALA A 224 -4.68 -9.40 -16.21
CA ALA A 224 -5.81 -9.02 -17.07
C ALA A 224 -5.34 -8.49 -18.43
N THR A 225 -5.65 -9.23 -19.49
CA THR A 225 -5.40 -8.81 -20.87
C THR A 225 -6.50 -7.82 -21.32
N PRO A 226 -6.14 -6.72 -22.00
CA PRO A 226 -7.13 -5.79 -22.53
C PRO A 226 -7.91 -6.47 -23.65
N LEU A 227 -9.25 -6.40 -23.59
CA LEU A 227 -10.09 -6.86 -24.69
C LEU A 227 -9.86 -5.96 -25.90
N MET A 228 -9.10 -6.47 -26.88
CA MET A 228 -9.03 -5.89 -28.21
C MET A 228 -10.36 -6.20 -28.88
N SER A 229 -11.18 -5.17 -29.13
CA SER A 229 -12.36 -5.32 -29.98
C SER A 229 -11.87 -5.69 -31.38
N VAL A 230 -11.87 -6.98 -31.70
CA VAL A 230 -11.55 -7.49 -33.04
C VAL A 230 -12.49 -6.78 -34.01
N LYS A 231 -11.91 -5.99 -34.90
CA LYS A 231 -12.63 -5.36 -36.01
C LYS A 231 -13.15 -6.50 -36.89
N ARG A 232 -14.47 -6.72 -36.91
CA ARG A 232 -15.11 -7.56 -37.92
C ARG A 232 -14.73 -6.98 -39.28
N GLU A 233 -13.92 -7.70 -40.04
CA GLU A 233 -13.77 -7.45 -41.47
C GLU A 233 -15.04 -7.97 -42.13
N ASP A 234 -15.95 -7.06 -42.48
CA ASP A 234 -17.17 -7.37 -43.22
C ASP A 234 -16.79 -7.93 -44.59
N THR A 235 -16.76 -9.26 -44.69
CA THR A 235 -16.65 -9.96 -45.97
C THR A 235 -18.02 -9.87 -46.64
N THR A 236 -18.17 -8.83 -47.47
CA THR A 236 -19.33 -8.64 -48.35
C THR A 236 -19.37 -9.81 -49.34
N THR A 237 -20.26 -10.78 -49.12
CA THR A 237 -20.64 -11.75 -50.15
C THR A 237 -22.11 -11.52 -50.50
N ASN A 238 -22.29 -11.13 -51.76
CA ASN A 238 -23.56 -10.87 -52.42
C ASN A 238 -24.55 -12.03 -52.26
N GLY A 239 -25.79 -11.70 -51.88
CA GLY A 239 -26.93 -12.59 -51.96
C GLY A 239 -28.18 -11.81 -52.34
N VAL A 240 -28.38 -11.60 -53.64
CA VAL A 240 -29.68 -11.20 -54.22
C VAL A 240 -30.29 -12.45 -54.83
N SER A 241 -31.48 -12.86 -54.36
CA SER A 241 -32.68 -13.10 -55.18
C SER A 241 -33.84 -13.72 -54.38
N THR A 242 -34.85 -12.89 -54.13
CA THR A 242 -36.27 -13.03 -54.50
C THR A 242 -37.06 -14.34 -54.28
N ASN A 243 -38.10 -14.23 -53.43
CA ASN A 243 -39.46 -14.82 -53.42
C ASN A 243 -39.73 -16.23 -53.96
N SER A 244 -40.44 -17.08 -53.18
CA SER A 244 -41.91 -17.20 -53.18
C SER A 244 -42.43 -18.44 -52.41
N ASN A 245 -43.67 -18.30 -51.90
CA ASN A 245 -44.68 -19.28 -51.50
C ASN A 245 -44.66 -20.01 -50.13
N GLU A 246 -45.56 -19.51 -49.25
CA GLU A 246 -46.79 -20.14 -48.73
C GLU A 246 -46.82 -21.64 -48.38
N GLY A 247 -47.29 -21.93 -47.16
CA GLY A 247 -47.78 -23.24 -46.73
C GLY A 247 -48.11 -23.27 -45.23
N GLU A 248 -49.40 -23.18 -44.91
CA GLU A 248 -50.04 -23.17 -43.60
C GLU A 248 -49.85 -24.47 -42.78
N GLY A 249 -50.07 -24.39 -41.46
CA GLY A 249 -50.25 -25.56 -40.59
C GLY A 249 -50.19 -25.25 -39.10
N GLU A 250 -51.35 -24.94 -38.51
CA GLU A 250 -51.61 -24.69 -37.08
C GLU A 250 -51.37 -25.91 -36.15
N SER A 251 -51.35 -25.60 -34.83
CA SER A 251 -51.76 -26.40 -33.65
C SER A 251 -50.62 -27.00 -32.81
N GLN A 252 -50.67 -27.05 -31.47
CA GLN A 252 -51.43 -26.38 -30.42
C GLN A 252 -50.72 -26.73 -29.09
N ASP A 253 -50.97 -25.91 -28.09
CA ASP A 253 -50.50 -25.94 -26.70
C ASP A 253 -50.89 -27.20 -25.91
N SER A 254 -50.05 -27.61 -24.94
CA SER A 254 -50.44 -28.36 -23.72
C SER A 254 -49.31 -28.34 -22.66
N LYS A 255 -49.40 -27.33 -21.80
CA LYS A 255 -49.10 -27.24 -20.35
C LYS A 255 -49.09 -28.57 -19.54
N GLU A 256 -48.12 -28.76 -18.62
CA GLU A 256 -48.28 -28.61 -17.15
C GLU A 256 -47.03 -29.05 -16.31
N THR A 257 -46.83 -28.34 -15.19
CA THR A 257 -45.75 -28.27 -14.16
C THR A 257 -45.92 -29.38 -13.06
N PRO A 258 -45.36 -29.37 -11.80
CA PRO A 258 -44.44 -28.45 -11.07
C PRO A 258 -43.35 -29.11 -10.15
N ALA A 259 -42.41 -28.31 -9.64
CA ALA A 259 -41.97 -28.33 -8.22
C ALA A 259 -41.00 -27.15 -7.93
N THR A 260 -41.42 -26.09 -7.22
CA THR A 260 -41.31 -25.84 -5.75
C THR A 260 -40.08 -24.98 -5.38
N THR A 261 -40.30 -23.73 -4.98
CA THR A 261 -40.03 -23.20 -3.62
C THR A 261 -40.10 -21.66 -3.57
N ALA A 262 -40.73 -21.19 -2.49
CA ALA A 262 -41.05 -19.81 -2.13
C ALA A 262 -39.81 -19.01 -1.70
N SER A 263 -39.62 -17.78 -2.19
CA SER A 263 -39.93 -16.50 -1.54
C SER A 263 -38.99 -16.08 -0.40
N SER A 264 -38.14 -15.08 -0.69
CA SER A 264 -37.87 -13.99 0.24
C SER A 264 -37.59 -12.68 -0.50
N THR A 265 -38.46 -11.72 -0.17
CA THR A 265 -38.55 -10.29 -0.46
C THR A 265 -37.26 -9.49 -0.62
N SER A 266 -37.30 -8.61 -1.61
CA SER A 266 -36.32 -7.59 -2.00
C SER A 266 -36.49 -6.29 -1.20
N ALA A 267 -35.38 -5.63 -0.89
CA ALA A 267 -35.31 -4.20 -0.62
C ALA A 267 -34.12 -3.60 -1.41
N SER A 268 -34.42 -2.48 -2.04
CA SER A 268 -33.72 -1.72 -3.08
C SER A 268 -32.40 -1.04 -2.70
N THR A 269 -31.49 -0.87 -3.68
CA THR A 269 -30.69 0.34 -4.06
C THR A 269 -29.49 -0.06 -4.95
N PRO A 270 -28.81 0.86 -5.67
CA PRO A 270 -29.10 1.21 -7.05
C PRO A 270 -28.02 0.77 -8.05
N SER A 271 -28.43 0.56 -9.30
CA SER A 271 -27.56 0.47 -10.48
C SER A 271 -26.71 1.73 -10.67
N GLY A 272 -25.48 1.58 -11.14
CA GLY A 272 -24.72 2.73 -11.63
C GLY A 272 -23.23 2.56 -11.92
N GLN A 273 -22.73 1.40 -12.35
CA GLN A 273 -21.47 1.37 -13.12
C GLN A 273 -21.38 0.12 -13.98
N SER A 274 -21.45 0.30 -15.29
CA SER A 274 -21.27 -0.76 -16.28
C SER A 274 -19.85 -1.31 -16.24
N THR A 275 -19.69 -2.55 -15.80
CA THR A 275 -18.54 -3.41 -16.10
C THR A 275 -18.83 -4.13 -17.42
N PRO A 276 -18.00 -4.01 -18.47
CA PRO A 276 -18.04 -4.94 -19.58
C PRO A 276 -17.52 -6.31 -19.14
N ALA A 277 -18.25 -7.35 -19.51
CA ALA A 277 -17.97 -8.75 -19.20
C ALA A 277 -16.57 -9.19 -19.68
N THR A 278 -15.86 -9.88 -18.79
CA THR A 278 -14.61 -10.60 -19.05
C THR A 278 -14.96 -11.99 -19.58
N GLU A 279 -14.65 -12.28 -20.84
CA GLU A 279 -14.58 -13.67 -21.33
C GLU A 279 -13.12 -14.10 -21.40
N VAL A 280 -12.87 -15.30 -20.87
CA VAL A 280 -11.57 -15.95 -20.75
C VAL A 280 -11.13 -16.41 -22.14
N SER A 281 -10.02 -15.85 -22.65
CA SER A 281 -9.35 -16.33 -23.86
C SER A 281 -8.82 -17.76 -23.64
N PRO A 282 -8.83 -18.65 -24.65
CA PRO A 282 -8.39 -20.02 -24.49
C PRO A 282 -6.86 -20.09 -24.56
N GLU A 283 -6.19 -19.74 -23.47
CA GLU A 283 -4.84 -20.23 -23.19
C GLU A 283 -4.95 -21.36 -22.17
N ASP A 284 -4.13 -22.41 -22.33
CA ASP A 284 -4.17 -23.61 -21.50
C ASP A 284 -4.31 -23.24 -20.01
N PRO A 285 -5.38 -23.67 -19.31
CA PRO A 285 -5.66 -23.24 -17.94
C PRO A 285 -4.45 -23.48 -17.02
N GLY A 286 -3.72 -24.59 -17.23
CA GLY A 286 -2.53 -24.93 -16.45
C GLY A 286 -1.31 -24.03 -16.67
N ALA A 287 -1.15 -23.37 -17.81
CA ALA A 287 -0.02 -22.46 -18.05
C ALA A 287 -0.24 -21.11 -17.35
N SER A 288 -1.48 -20.59 -17.42
CA SER A 288 -1.86 -19.35 -16.73
C SER A 288 -1.81 -19.48 -15.20
N ASP A 289 -2.18 -20.65 -14.67
CA ASP A 289 -2.15 -20.94 -13.23
C ASP A 289 -0.72 -20.99 -12.69
N ASN A 290 0.22 -21.54 -13.46
CA ASN A 290 1.65 -21.56 -13.09
C ASN A 290 2.25 -20.16 -13.07
N VAL A 291 1.93 -19.31 -14.06
CA VAL A 291 2.36 -17.91 -14.08
C VAL A 291 1.75 -17.12 -12.91
N ALA A 292 0.46 -17.35 -12.60
CA ALA A 292 -0.19 -16.74 -11.46
C ALA A 292 0.44 -17.18 -10.12
N ARG A 293 0.82 -18.46 -9.99
CA ARG A 293 1.58 -18.96 -8.82
C ARG A 293 2.93 -18.25 -8.68
N LEU A 294 3.70 -18.11 -9.76
CA LEU A 294 4.98 -17.40 -9.73
C LEU A 294 4.80 -15.93 -9.35
N LEU A 295 3.74 -15.28 -9.84
CA LEU A 295 3.41 -13.90 -9.50
C LEU A 295 3.01 -13.74 -8.03
N ARG A 296 2.26 -14.68 -7.47
CA ARG A 296 1.96 -14.75 -6.03
C ARG A 296 3.23 -14.86 -5.19
N ILE A 297 4.13 -15.76 -5.56
CA ILE A 297 5.42 -15.95 -4.86
C ILE A 297 6.27 -14.68 -4.95
N SER A 298 6.38 -14.09 -6.14
CA SER A 298 7.11 -12.83 -6.36
C SER A 298 6.56 -11.69 -5.51
N THR A 299 5.22 -11.57 -5.43
CA THR A 299 4.54 -10.57 -4.60
C THR A 299 4.82 -10.78 -3.12
N ALA A 300 4.74 -12.03 -2.63
CA ALA A 300 5.05 -12.37 -1.24
C ALA A 300 6.52 -12.11 -0.88
N LEU A 301 7.45 -12.47 -1.77
CA LEU A 301 8.88 -12.17 -1.60
C LEU A 301 9.12 -10.66 -1.55
N SER A 302 8.49 -9.89 -2.44
CA SER A 302 8.62 -8.43 -2.47
C SER A 302 8.10 -7.82 -1.17
N PHE A 303 6.95 -8.25 -0.67
CA PHE A 303 6.43 -7.84 0.63
C PHE A 303 7.41 -8.11 1.78
N MET A 304 8.00 -9.31 1.84
CA MET A 304 8.96 -9.65 2.91
C MET A 304 10.26 -8.84 2.80
N LYS A 305 10.79 -8.67 1.58
CA LYS A 305 11.97 -7.84 1.31
C LYS A 305 11.73 -6.40 1.76
N ASP A 306 10.57 -5.86 1.40
CA ASP A 306 10.22 -4.48 1.70
C ASP A 306 9.90 -4.21 3.16
N SER A 307 9.37 -5.19 3.89
CA SER A 307 8.93 -5.01 5.28
C SER A 307 10.01 -5.36 6.31
N TYR A 308 10.89 -6.32 6.03
CA TYR A 308 11.77 -6.89 7.07
C TYR A 308 13.26 -6.89 6.74
N LEU A 309 13.66 -6.64 5.50
CA LEU A 309 15.09 -6.66 5.14
C LEU A 309 15.65 -5.24 5.00
N SER A 310 16.88 -5.04 5.46
CA SER A 310 17.63 -3.81 5.22
C SER A 310 18.01 -3.66 3.74
N ALA A 311 18.29 -2.44 3.30
CA ALA A 311 18.59 -2.16 1.88
C ALA A 311 19.75 -3.02 1.34
N ALA A 312 20.82 -3.22 2.14
CA ALA A 312 21.96 -4.03 1.76
C ALA A 312 21.64 -5.53 1.63
N LEU A 313 20.69 -6.05 2.42
CA LEU A 313 20.26 -7.44 2.30
C LEU A 313 19.32 -7.63 1.10
N ARG A 314 18.51 -6.63 0.76
CA ARG A 314 17.66 -6.67 -0.44
C ARG A 314 18.49 -6.82 -1.70
N THR A 315 19.53 -6.00 -1.87
CA THR A 315 20.41 -6.07 -3.05
C THR A 315 21.06 -7.44 -3.19
N LYS A 316 21.58 -8.00 -2.09
CA LYS A 316 22.14 -9.35 -2.08
C LYS A 316 21.12 -10.43 -2.45
N VAL A 317 19.91 -10.36 -1.90
CA VAL A 317 18.84 -11.32 -2.22
C VAL A 317 18.44 -11.21 -3.70
N ASP A 318 18.36 -10.00 -4.24
CA ASP A 318 18.03 -9.78 -5.66
C ASP A 318 19.15 -10.29 -6.60
N GLU A 319 20.42 -10.11 -6.23
CA GLU A 319 21.57 -10.70 -6.92
C GLU A 319 21.50 -12.23 -6.94
N LEU A 320 21.19 -12.86 -5.80
CA LEU A 320 21.06 -14.32 -5.70
C LEU A 320 19.84 -14.84 -6.46
N LEU A 321 18.72 -14.11 -6.47
CA LEU A 321 17.54 -14.47 -7.26
C LEU A 321 17.78 -14.36 -8.77
N THR A 322 18.71 -13.51 -9.21
CA THR A 322 19.11 -13.38 -10.62
C THR A 322 20.15 -14.43 -11.03
N SER A 323 20.82 -15.05 -10.05
CA SER A 323 21.84 -16.07 -10.29
C SER A 323 21.27 -17.38 -10.84
N VAL A 324 22.13 -18.17 -11.47
CA VAL A 324 21.76 -19.47 -12.06
C VAL A 324 21.38 -20.49 -10.97
N ASP A 325 21.89 -20.32 -9.75
CA ASP A 325 21.60 -21.17 -8.60
C ASP A 325 20.32 -20.75 -7.84
N SER A 326 19.51 -19.87 -8.44
CA SER A 326 18.25 -19.45 -7.86
C SER A 326 17.29 -20.65 -7.71
N PRO A 327 16.61 -20.78 -6.57
CA PRO A 327 15.71 -21.90 -6.32
C PRO A 327 14.41 -21.83 -7.15
N ILE A 328 14.10 -20.67 -7.74
CA ILE A 328 12.89 -20.44 -8.54
C ILE A 328 13.25 -19.62 -9.77
N ASP A 329 12.88 -20.11 -10.95
CA ASP A 329 12.97 -19.35 -12.20
C ASP A 329 11.74 -18.48 -12.41
N PHE A 330 11.93 -17.16 -12.37
CA PHE A 330 10.87 -16.18 -12.63
C PHE A 330 10.78 -15.76 -14.11
N LYS A 331 11.63 -16.24 -15.02
CA LYS A 331 11.61 -15.85 -16.44
C LYS A 331 10.25 -16.02 -17.11
N PRO A 332 9.52 -17.16 -16.95
CA PRO A 332 8.22 -17.35 -17.60
C PRO A 332 7.20 -16.28 -17.18
N MET A 333 7.25 -15.88 -15.91
CA MET A 333 6.38 -14.82 -15.38
C MET A 333 6.73 -13.46 -15.98
N HIS A 334 8.03 -13.10 -16.05
CA HIS A 334 8.46 -11.84 -16.64
C HIS A 334 8.10 -11.74 -18.13
N ASP A 335 8.31 -12.81 -18.88
CA ASP A 335 7.97 -12.86 -20.31
C ASP A 335 6.46 -12.71 -20.54
N HIS A 336 5.64 -13.37 -19.72
CA HIS A 336 4.19 -13.23 -19.79
C HIS A 336 3.73 -11.82 -19.44
N LEU A 337 4.25 -11.23 -18.35
CA LEU A 337 3.92 -9.85 -17.97
C LEU A 337 4.35 -8.83 -19.03
N LYS A 338 5.49 -9.06 -19.70
CA LYS A 338 5.94 -8.24 -20.82
C LYS A 338 4.97 -8.31 -21.99
N ARG A 339 4.52 -9.52 -22.37
CA ARG A 339 3.50 -9.71 -23.41
C ARG A 339 2.19 -9.00 -23.08
N VAL A 340 1.72 -9.11 -21.84
CA VAL A 340 0.51 -8.41 -21.38
C VAL A 340 0.69 -6.90 -21.45
N ALA A 341 1.87 -6.37 -21.10
CA ALA A 341 2.17 -4.95 -21.21
C ALA A 341 2.20 -4.47 -22.67
N GLU A 342 2.74 -5.28 -23.58
CA GLU A 342 2.74 -5.02 -25.03
C GLU A 342 1.30 -4.98 -25.58
N LEU A 343 0.45 -5.95 -25.21
CA LEU A 343 -0.97 -5.95 -25.59
C LEU A 343 -1.72 -4.72 -25.03
N ARG A 344 -1.39 -4.27 -23.81
CA ARG A 344 -1.93 -3.01 -23.24
C ARG A 344 -1.47 -1.78 -24.00
N ALA A 345 -0.20 -1.72 -24.38
CA ALA A 345 0.33 -0.63 -25.18
C ALA A 345 -0.32 -0.59 -26.58
N GLU A 346 -0.47 -1.75 -27.22
CA GLU A 346 -1.12 -1.89 -28.51
C GLU A 346 -2.59 -1.48 -28.45
N ALA A 347 -3.35 -2.01 -27.49
CA ALA A 347 -4.77 -1.65 -27.32
C ALA A 347 -4.97 -0.15 -27.04
N LEU A 348 -4.08 0.47 -26.27
CA LEU A 348 -4.10 1.93 -26.04
C LEU A 348 -3.78 2.70 -27.33
N ALA A 349 -2.81 2.24 -28.13
CA ALA A 349 -2.48 2.84 -29.42
C ALA A 349 -3.63 2.71 -30.43
N SER A 350 -4.30 1.55 -30.51
CA SER A 350 -5.46 1.35 -31.39
C SER A 350 -6.65 2.23 -31.01
N ARG A 351 -6.91 2.42 -29.71
CA ARG A 351 -7.95 3.35 -29.23
C ARG A 351 -7.60 4.79 -29.56
N SER A 352 -6.34 5.18 -29.44
CA SER A 352 -5.86 6.51 -29.82
C SER A 352 -6.06 6.82 -31.30
N LEU A 353 -6.07 5.81 -32.19
CA LEU A 353 -6.32 5.99 -33.62
C LEU A 353 -7.81 5.91 -34.00
N GLY A 354 -8.63 5.20 -33.21
CA GLY A 354 -10.06 5.02 -33.45
C GLY A 354 -10.97 6.10 -32.85
N ASP A 355 -10.51 6.88 -31.88
CA ASP A 355 -11.34 7.89 -31.17
C ASP A 355 -11.39 9.26 -31.86
N PHE A 356 -10.88 9.39 -33.09
CA PHE A 356 -11.04 10.59 -33.91
C PHE A 356 -12.43 10.71 -34.58
N SER A 357 -13.34 9.76 -34.37
CA SER A 357 -14.66 9.74 -35.03
C SER A 357 -15.82 10.28 -34.16
N ARG A 358 -15.56 10.71 -32.93
CA ARG A 358 -16.55 11.49 -32.18
C ARG A 358 -16.42 12.96 -32.55
N LYS A 359 -17.31 13.43 -33.41
CA LYS A 359 -17.60 14.85 -33.68
C LYS A 359 -17.69 15.62 -32.35
N ARG A 360 -16.56 16.13 -31.87
CA ARG A 360 -16.50 17.42 -31.18
C ARG A 360 -16.30 18.43 -32.29
N ASP A 361 -17.12 19.47 -32.29
CA ASP A 361 -16.93 20.66 -33.11
C ASP A 361 -15.54 21.23 -32.78
N ALA A 362 -14.54 20.79 -33.54
CA ALA A 362 -13.13 21.07 -33.36
C ALA A 362 -12.72 22.23 -34.27
N ASP A 363 -13.48 23.33 -34.22
CA ASP A 363 -13.19 24.51 -35.04
C ASP A 363 -13.16 25.83 -34.26
N ASP A 364 -13.12 25.83 -32.91
CA ASP A 364 -12.96 27.10 -32.17
C ASP A 364 -12.06 27.12 -30.91
N ASP A 365 -11.70 25.99 -30.28
CA ASP A 365 -11.02 26.06 -28.96
C ASP A 365 -9.50 25.82 -28.97
N GLU A 366 -8.94 25.03 -29.89
CA GLU A 366 -7.51 24.68 -29.84
C GLU A 366 -6.58 25.84 -30.25
N GLY A 367 -7.10 26.81 -31.03
CA GLY A 367 -6.42 28.06 -31.32
C GLY A 367 -6.48 29.09 -30.19
N ALA A 368 -7.47 28.99 -29.30
CA ALA A 368 -7.66 29.89 -28.16
C ALA A 368 -6.76 29.48 -26.99
N GLU A 369 -6.65 28.18 -26.70
CA GLU A 369 -5.80 27.67 -25.63
C GLU A 369 -4.29 27.88 -25.91
N ALA A 370 -3.84 27.63 -27.15
CA ALA A 370 -2.44 27.88 -27.54
C ALA A 370 -2.07 29.38 -27.49
N ARG A 371 -3.03 30.28 -27.73
CA ARG A 371 -2.84 31.74 -27.59
C ARG A 371 -2.88 32.17 -26.12
N ALA A 372 -3.72 31.55 -25.29
CA ALA A 372 -3.81 31.82 -23.86
C ALA A 372 -2.56 31.36 -23.09
N GLU A 373 -2.02 30.17 -23.39
CA GLU A 373 -0.79 29.65 -22.79
C GLU A 373 0.42 30.53 -23.17
N LYS A 374 0.50 30.97 -24.43
CA LYS A 374 1.55 31.88 -24.93
C LYS A 374 1.45 33.29 -24.31
N LYS A 375 0.25 33.75 -23.98
CA LYS A 375 0.02 35.02 -23.26
C LYS A 375 0.41 34.88 -21.78
N ARG A 376 0.04 33.78 -21.12
CA ARG A 376 0.38 33.52 -19.71
C ARG A 376 1.89 33.39 -19.48
N ARG A 377 2.60 32.72 -20.39
CA ARG A 377 4.07 32.57 -20.32
C ARG A 377 4.83 33.89 -20.52
N LYS A 378 4.34 34.78 -21.38
CA LYS A 378 4.92 36.13 -21.56
C LYS A 378 4.67 37.02 -20.34
N GLU A 379 3.49 36.92 -19.73
CA GLU A 379 3.15 37.70 -18.52
C GLU A 379 3.95 37.24 -17.29
N GLU A 380 4.25 35.94 -17.17
CA GLU A 380 5.15 35.43 -16.11
C GLU A 380 6.60 35.86 -16.30
N GLU A 381 7.09 35.90 -17.54
CA GLU A 381 8.44 36.35 -17.85
C GLU A 381 8.60 37.87 -17.63
N GLU A 382 7.57 38.67 -17.94
CA GLU A 382 7.53 40.09 -17.58
C GLU A 382 7.44 40.32 -16.07
N LYS A 383 6.65 39.52 -15.35
CA LYS A 383 6.57 39.60 -13.88
C LYS A 383 7.92 39.27 -13.24
N LYS A 384 8.65 38.26 -13.75
CA LYS A 384 10.02 37.94 -13.28
C LYS A 384 11.01 39.07 -13.55
N LYS A 385 10.92 39.75 -14.71
CA LYS A 385 11.73 40.94 -15.00
C LYS A 385 11.38 42.14 -14.10
N LYS A 386 10.10 42.28 -13.71
CA LYS A 386 9.62 43.32 -12.78
C LYS A 386 9.95 43.04 -11.30
N VAL A 387 10.31 41.81 -10.92
CA VAL A 387 10.73 41.48 -9.55
C VAL A 387 12.21 41.83 -9.29
N GLY A 388 13.04 41.87 -10.34
CA GLY A 388 14.47 42.21 -10.23
C GLY A 388 14.82 43.71 -10.25
N GLU A 389 13.87 44.60 -10.58
CA GLU A 389 14.11 46.04 -10.65
C GLU A 389 13.48 46.77 -9.45
N SER A 390 14.31 47.48 -8.66
CA SER A 390 13.85 48.28 -7.52
C SER A 390 12.92 49.43 -7.95
N ARG A 391 11.99 49.83 -7.07
CA ARG A 391 11.00 50.90 -7.34
C ARG A 391 11.64 52.19 -7.86
N GLY A 392 12.79 52.58 -7.30
CA GLY A 392 13.52 53.78 -7.72
C GLY A 392 14.04 53.72 -9.16
N VAL A 393 14.53 52.56 -9.62
CA VAL A 393 14.98 52.37 -11.01
C VAL A 393 13.81 52.42 -11.98
N ARG A 394 12.64 51.92 -11.57
CA ARG A 394 11.42 51.92 -12.37
C ARG A 394 10.85 53.32 -12.59
N ASP A 395 10.95 54.19 -11.60
CA ASP A 395 10.47 55.57 -11.72
C ASP A 395 11.49 56.49 -12.42
N LEU A 396 12.80 56.20 -12.31
CA LEU A 396 13.82 56.87 -13.12
C LEU A 396 13.73 56.54 -14.62
N LYS A 397 13.34 55.31 -14.98
CA LYS A 397 13.20 54.86 -16.38
C LYS A 397 12.01 55.50 -17.11
N LYS A 398 11.03 56.02 -16.37
CA LYS A 398 9.86 56.73 -16.93
C LYS A 398 10.14 58.21 -17.24
N VAL A 399 11.28 58.74 -16.78
CA VAL A 399 11.64 60.13 -17.05
C VAL A 399 12.18 60.23 -18.48
N ASN A 400 11.64 61.16 -19.27
CA ASN A 400 12.05 61.39 -20.66
C ASN A 400 13.48 61.95 -20.69
N THR A 401 14.45 61.16 -21.15
CA THR A 401 15.88 61.53 -21.21
C THR A 401 16.30 62.14 -22.56
N ILE A 402 15.34 62.41 -23.44
CA ILE A 402 15.56 62.99 -24.77
C ILE A 402 15.92 64.48 -24.58
N GLY A 403 17.20 64.82 -24.80
CA GLY A 403 17.72 66.19 -24.70
C GLY A 403 18.73 66.44 -23.57
N MET A 404 18.93 65.48 -22.65
CA MET A 404 19.96 65.60 -21.61
C MET A 404 21.36 65.19 -22.15
N LYS A 405 22.36 66.04 -21.92
CA LYS A 405 23.75 65.79 -22.34
C LYS A 405 24.35 64.65 -21.49
N LYS A 406 24.76 63.56 -22.12
CA LYS A 406 25.34 62.39 -21.43
C LYS A 406 26.66 62.77 -20.76
N MET A 407 26.88 62.31 -19.53
CA MET A 407 28.12 62.54 -18.76
C MET A 407 29.38 62.07 -19.48
N SER A 408 29.26 61.10 -20.40
CA SER A 408 30.37 60.63 -21.25
C SER A 408 30.89 61.69 -22.23
N ALA A 409 30.13 62.75 -22.51
CA ALA A 409 30.58 63.86 -23.34
C ALA A 409 31.50 64.85 -22.59
N PHE A 410 31.55 64.79 -21.26
CA PHE A 410 32.39 65.67 -20.45
C PHE A 410 33.79 65.10 -20.16
N PHE A 411 34.01 63.80 -20.42
CA PHE A 411 35.27 63.11 -20.11
C PHE A 411 36.03 62.59 -21.34
N ALA A 412 35.78 63.17 -22.53
CA ALA A 412 36.56 62.83 -23.71
C ALA A 412 38.03 63.29 -23.54
N LYS A 413 38.90 62.33 -23.27
CA LYS A 413 40.37 62.50 -23.17
C LYS A 413 40.93 62.90 -24.54
N ALA A 414 41.59 64.05 -24.64
CA ALA A 414 42.20 64.53 -25.88
C ALA A 414 43.25 63.53 -26.42
N ALA A 415 43.18 63.22 -27.72
CA ALA A 415 44.15 62.35 -28.40
C ALA A 415 45.49 63.10 -28.63
N PRO A 416 46.65 62.38 -28.62
CA PRO A 416 47.96 63.01 -28.75
C PRO A 416 48.22 63.54 -30.17
N LYS A 417 48.76 64.76 -30.26
CA LYS A 417 49.23 65.37 -31.51
C LYS A 417 50.42 64.58 -32.06
N LYS A 418 50.32 64.12 -33.31
CA LYS A 418 51.45 63.63 -34.12
C LYS A 418 52.00 64.83 -34.89
N ASN A 419 53.18 65.32 -34.50
CA ASN A 419 53.87 66.36 -35.26
C ASN A 419 54.59 65.73 -36.47
N SER A 420 54.43 66.38 -37.63
CA SER A 420 55.30 66.25 -38.80
C SER A 420 56.63 66.93 -38.57
#